data_AF-A0A7S2PQB1-F1
#
_entry.id   AF-A0A7S2PQB1-F1
#
_cell.length_a   1.000
_cell.length_b   1.000
_cell.length_c   1.000
_cell.angle_alpha   90.00
_cell.angle_beta   90.00
_cell.angle_gamma   90.00
#
_symmetry.space_group_name_H-M   'P 1'
#
loop_
_entity.id
_entity.type
_entity.pdbx_description
1 polymer ?
#
loop_
_entity_poly.entity_id
_entity_poly.type
_entity_poly.pdbx_seq_one_letter_code
_entity_poly.pdbx_strand_id
1 'polypeptide(L)'
;KALRAASTHDDSKITGIFHDWGVVPGSLWVNRVLEEAESPELQPDKMIYFDVLLPPHKVMKNDIPDAPKRTPARTVVEIFYKIVLAISFLLQQYVSKILGVIFYSLGAVAIYILRLNPLYDVDNKVLRAHQKPLNRTIYMAYPYWFLVKSVLNGTLWAYEMSLHKDLKKTPLLYIYGGNKRTHFHENESVALLEREEREGRSDSKVICLEDDGHFFYVTNEDACLDAVASFMKN
;
A
#
# COMPACT_ATOMS: atom_id res chain seq x y z
N LYS A 1 14.50 21.99 5.08
CA LYS A 1 15.91 22.11 4.61
C LYS A 1 16.84 21.04 5.21
N ALA A 2 16.39 19.79 5.43
CA ALA A 2 17.13 18.80 6.23
C ALA A 2 17.56 17.53 5.46
N LEU A 3 17.61 17.57 4.13
CA LEU A 3 18.41 16.65 3.32
C LEU A 3 19.58 17.48 2.78
N ARG A 4 20.79 17.14 3.23
CA ARG A 4 22.02 17.94 3.05
C ARG A 4 22.52 17.84 1.60
N ALA A 5 22.93 18.99 1.05
CA ALA A 5 23.72 19.10 -0.19
C ALA A 5 25.05 18.31 -0.19
N ALA A 6 25.50 17.81 0.96
CA ALA A 6 26.72 17.02 1.11
C ALA A 6 26.55 15.52 0.78
N SER A 7 25.35 15.07 0.43
CA SER A 7 25.05 13.64 0.16
C SER A 7 24.36 13.42 -1.20
N THR A 8 24.20 14.49 -1.96
CA THR A 8 23.61 14.51 -3.30
C THR A 8 24.71 14.89 -4.27
N HIS A 9 25.23 13.91 -5.01
CA HIS A 9 25.94 14.19 -6.26
C HIS A 9 24.96 14.86 -7.22
N ASP A 10 25.39 15.80 -8.06
CA ASP A 10 24.48 16.53 -8.97
C ASP A 10 23.73 15.59 -9.94
N ASP A 11 24.31 14.41 -10.21
CA ASP A 11 23.70 13.33 -11.01
C ASP A 11 22.93 12.28 -10.20
N SER A 12 22.65 12.53 -8.91
CA SER A 12 21.95 11.56 -8.07
C SER A 12 20.48 11.50 -8.42
N LYS A 13 19.99 10.28 -8.58
CA LYS A 13 18.57 9.98 -8.81
C LYS A 13 17.89 9.59 -7.51
N ILE A 14 16.66 10.07 -7.30
CA ILE A 14 15.85 9.70 -6.14
C ILE A 14 14.90 8.59 -6.56
N THR A 15 14.89 7.49 -5.80
CA THR A 15 13.95 6.39 -5.99
C THR A 15 13.20 6.13 -4.70
N GLY A 16 11.89 6.16 -4.77
CA GLY A 16 11.02 5.85 -3.65
C GLY A 16 10.62 4.38 -3.64
N ILE A 17 10.94 3.66 -2.56
CA ILE A 17 10.50 2.27 -2.37
C ILE A 17 9.62 2.22 -1.12
N PHE A 18 8.36 1.84 -1.30
CA PHE A 18 7.37 1.84 -0.23
C PHE A 18 6.60 0.52 -0.19
N HIS A 19 6.24 0.09 1.00
CA HIS A 19 5.52 -1.15 1.25
C HIS A 19 4.34 -0.91 2.19
N ASP A 20 3.23 -1.61 1.94
CA ASP A 20 2.03 -1.58 2.77
C ASP A 20 1.57 -0.12 3.01
N TRP A 21 1.24 0.25 4.25
CA TRP A 21 0.86 1.61 4.63
C TRP A 21 1.92 2.67 4.33
N GLY A 22 3.19 2.31 4.12
CA GLY A 22 4.23 3.24 3.69
C GLY A 22 3.95 3.86 2.32
N VAL A 23 3.16 3.20 1.47
CA VAL A 23 2.72 3.71 0.16
C VAL A 23 1.90 4.99 0.30
N VAL A 24 1.14 5.15 1.39
CA VAL A 24 0.30 6.32 1.62
C VAL A 24 1.12 7.61 1.77
N PRO A 25 2.00 7.76 2.77
CA PRO A 25 2.84 8.95 2.88
C PRO A 25 3.82 9.07 1.70
N GLY A 26 4.27 7.96 1.13
CA GLY A 26 5.10 7.97 -0.08
C GLY A 26 4.42 8.68 -1.24
N SER A 27 3.20 8.27 -1.59
CA SER A 27 2.46 8.90 -2.69
C SER A 27 2.10 10.36 -2.42
N LEU A 28 1.74 10.69 -1.17
CA LEU A 28 1.48 12.08 -0.77
C LEU A 28 2.73 12.96 -0.95
N TRP A 29 3.90 12.45 -0.57
CA TRP A 29 5.17 13.14 -0.78
C TRP A 29 5.47 13.35 -2.27
N VAL A 30 5.33 12.31 -3.10
CA VAL A 30 5.55 12.43 -4.55
C VAL A 30 4.62 13.44 -5.19
N ASN A 31 3.32 13.36 -4.90
CA ASN A 31 2.35 14.28 -5.48
C ASN A 31 2.66 15.74 -5.12
N ARG A 32 3.05 16.02 -3.86
CA ARG A 32 3.46 17.37 -3.43
C ARG A 32 4.71 17.84 -4.15
N VAL A 33 5.75 17.01 -4.22
CA VAL A 33 7.01 17.39 -4.86
C VAL A 33 6.89 17.54 -6.38
N LEU A 34 5.97 16.80 -7.02
CA LEU A 34 5.62 17.02 -8.43
C LEU A 34 4.81 18.31 -8.65
N GLU A 35 4.18 18.88 -7.62
CA GLU A 35 3.52 20.20 -7.66
C GLU A 35 4.49 21.35 -7.38
N GLU A 36 5.50 21.12 -6.54
CA GLU A 36 6.52 22.11 -6.19
C GLU A 36 7.54 22.27 -7.34
N ALA A 37 7.36 23.31 -8.16
CA ALA A 37 8.28 23.64 -9.26
C ALA A 37 9.67 24.12 -8.80
N GLU A 38 9.79 24.56 -7.55
CA GLU A 38 11.01 25.18 -6.99
C GLU A 38 12.08 24.17 -6.56
N SER A 39 11.76 22.87 -6.52
CA SER A 39 12.70 21.81 -6.09
C SER A 39 12.65 20.57 -6.99
N PRO A 40 12.95 20.70 -8.29
CA PRO A 40 12.97 19.56 -9.22
C PRO A 40 13.94 18.45 -8.79
N GLU A 41 15.02 18.78 -8.07
CA GLU A 41 16.00 17.85 -7.53
C GLU A 41 15.44 16.88 -6.47
N LEU A 42 14.27 17.19 -5.91
CA LEU A 42 13.59 16.31 -4.94
C LEU A 42 12.62 15.34 -5.61
N GLN A 43 12.32 15.52 -6.90
CA GLN A 43 11.37 14.67 -7.63
C GLN A 43 11.97 13.28 -7.82
N PRO A 44 11.28 12.21 -7.38
CA PRO A 44 11.75 10.87 -7.66
C PRO A 44 11.64 10.59 -9.15
N ASP A 45 12.70 9.99 -9.71
CA ASP A 45 12.69 9.46 -11.06
C ASP A 45 11.77 8.26 -11.17
N LYS A 46 11.73 7.42 -10.12
CA LYS A 46 11.00 6.16 -10.10
C LYS A 46 10.41 5.87 -8.74
N MET A 47 9.29 5.17 -8.78
CA MET A 47 8.57 4.72 -7.59
C MET A 47 8.36 3.22 -7.66
N ILE A 48 8.48 2.56 -6.51
CA ILE A 48 8.25 1.12 -6.36
C ILE A 48 7.32 0.92 -5.17
N TYR A 49 6.15 0.33 -5.44
CA TYR A 49 5.15 0.00 -4.43
C TYR A 49 5.00 -1.49 -4.27
N PHE A 50 5.03 -1.93 -3.02
CA PHE A 50 4.80 -3.32 -2.63
C PHE A 50 3.47 -3.45 -1.90
N ASP A 51 2.67 -4.42 -2.35
CA ASP A 51 1.41 -4.91 -1.77
C ASP A 51 0.19 -3.95 -1.81
N VAL A 52 0.41 -2.66 -1.59
CA VAL A 52 -0.62 -1.61 -1.58
C VAL A 52 -0.51 -0.72 -2.81
N LEU A 53 -1.65 -0.38 -3.42
CA LEU A 53 -1.74 0.58 -4.51
C LEU A 53 -2.92 1.52 -4.27
N LEU A 54 -2.68 2.83 -4.42
CA LEU A 54 -3.72 3.83 -4.20
C LEU A 54 -4.65 3.95 -5.42
N PRO A 55 -5.86 4.52 -5.28
CA PRO A 55 -6.75 4.83 -6.41
C PRO A 55 -6.09 5.78 -7.43
N PRO A 56 -6.55 5.83 -8.68
CA PRO A 56 -6.02 6.77 -9.67
C PRO A 56 -6.15 8.22 -9.22
N HIS A 57 -5.21 9.08 -9.62
CA HIS A 57 -5.26 10.50 -9.29
C HIS A 57 -6.48 11.17 -9.94
N LYS A 58 -7.10 12.14 -9.26
CA LYS A 58 -8.31 12.84 -9.74
C LYS A 58 -8.16 13.47 -11.13
N VAL A 59 -6.94 13.85 -11.51
CA VAL A 59 -6.64 14.42 -12.84
C VAL A 59 -6.76 13.40 -13.97
N MET A 60 -6.64 12.11 -13.64
CA MET A 60 -6.75 11.00 -14.58
C MET A 60 -8.20 10.52 -14.74
N LYS A 61 -9.18 11.14 -14.07
CA LYS A 61 -10.57 10.63 -13.97
C LYS A 61 -11.21 10.27 -15.32
N ASN A 62 -10.89 11.01 -16.38
CA ASN A 62 -11.45 10.78 -17.72
C ASN A 62 -10.67 9.74 -18.54
N ASP A 63 -9.57 9.22 -18.01
CA ASP A 63 -8.66 8.29 -18.67
C ASP A 63 -8.40 7.04 -17.78
N ILE A 64 -9.30 6.74 -16.86
CA ILE A 64 -9.25 5.50 -16.07
C ILE A 64 -9.87 4.37 -16.91
N PRO A 65 -9.15 3.25 -17.17
CA PRO A 65 -9.72 2.12 -17.87
C PRO A 65 -10.80 1.43 -17.06
N ASP A 66 -11.76 0.79 -17.75
CA ASP A 66 -12.76 -0.05 -17.10
C ASP A 66 -12.08 -1.27 -16.46
N ALA A 67 -12.49 -1.59 -15.24
CA ALA A 67 -11.90 -2.68 -14.47
C ALA A 67 -12.99 -3.42 -13.68
N PRO A 68 -12.80 -4.72 -13.39
CA PRO A 68 -13.75 -5.46 -12.58
C PRO A 68 -13.96 -4.78 -11.23
N LYS A 69 -15.20 -4.54 -10.83
CA LYS A 69 -15.48 -3.95 -9.51
C LYS A 69 -15.15 -4.93 -8.39
N ARG A 70 -14.79 -4.40 -7.22
CA ARG A 70 -14.65 -5.22 -6.01
C ARG A 70 -15.96 -5.94 -5.69
N THR A 71 -15.87 -7.25 -5.47
CA THR A 71 -17.02 -8.04 -5.03
C THR A 71 -17.47 -7.58 -3.63
N PRO A 72 -18.77 -7.60 -3.30
CA PRO A 72 -19.26 -7.26 -1.96
C PRO A 72 -18.59 -8.07 -0.84
N ALA A 73 -18.27 -9.34 -1.09
CA ALA A 73 -17.58 -10.20 -0.13
C ALA A 73 -16.19 -9.65 0.24
N ARG A 74 -15.37 -9.24 -0.75
CA ARG A 74 -14.06 -8.60 -0.51
C ARG A 74 -14.22 -7.31 0.30
N THR A 75 -15.21 -6.49 -0.05
CA THR A 75 -15.50 -5.25 0.68
C THR A 75 -15.84 -5.51 2.15
N VAL A 76 -16.66 -6.52 2.44
CA VAL A 76 -17.00 -6.92 3.82
C VAL A 76 -15.78 -7.39 4.59
N VAL A 77 -14.96 -8.26 3.98
CA VAL A 77 -13.70 -8.74 4.58
C VAL A 77 -12.80 -7.58 4.95
N GLU A 78 -12.58 -6.66 4.01
CA GLU A 78 -11.70 -5.51 4.21
C GLU A 78 -12.22 -4.56 5.29
N ILE A 79 -13.50 -4.17 5.25
CA ILE A 79 -14.10 -3.27 6.24
C ILE A 79 -14.04 -3.89 7.63
N PHE A 80 -14.44 -5.15 7.77
CA PHE A 80 -14.47 -5.81 9.07
C PHE A 80 -13.07 -5.92 9.68
N TYR A 81 -12.08 -6.34 8.88
CA TYR A 81 -10.67 -6.38 9.27
C TYR A 81 -10.16 -5.00 9.72
N LYS A 82 -10.39 -3.96 8.92
CA LYS A 82 -9.96 -2.58 9.23
C LYS A 82 -10.59 -2.06 10.52
N ILE A 83 -11.88 -2.31 10.75
CA ILE A 83 -12.60 -1.89 11.96
C ILE A 83 -12.04 -2.60 13.19
N VAL A 84 -11.84 -3.92 13.14
CA VAL A 84 -11.28 -4.69 14.27
C VAL A 84 -9.93 -4.11 14.67
N LEU A 85 -9.06 -3.87 13.69
CA LEU A 85 -7.74 -3.29 13.90
C LEU A 85 -7.79 -1.85 14.45
N ALA A 86 -8.62 -0.98 13.85
CA ALA A 86 -8.78 0.41 14.27
C ALA A 86 -9.27 0.53 15.72
N ILE A 87 -10.31 -0.23 16.09
CA ILE A 87 -10.88 -0.19 17.45
C ILE A 87 -9.91 -0.80 18.46
N SER A 88 -9.22 -1.89 18.11
CA SER A 88 -8.20 -2.49 18.98
C SER A 88 -7.10 -1.48 19.31
N PHE A 89 -6.62 -0.75 18.30
CA PHE A 89 -5.64 0.32 18.48
C PHE A 89 -6.17 1.44 19.36
N LEU A 90 -7.38 1.95 19.07
CA LEU A 90 -8.03 3.00 19.85
C LEU A 90 -8.12 2.62 21.33
N LEU A 91 -8.64 1.43 21.63
CA LEU A 91 -8.78 0.92 22.99
C LEU A 91 -7.42 0.80 23.67
N GLN A 92 -6.43 0.20 23.00
CA GLN A 92 -5.09 0.03 23.56
C GLN A 92 -4.42 1.37 23.88
N GLN A 93 -4.54 2.35 22.98
CA GLN A 93 -3.81 3.61 23.06
C GLN A 93 -4.46 4.63 24.00
N TYR A 94 -5.79 4.67 24.04
CA TYR A 94 -6.53 5.75 24.71
C TYR A 94 -7.42 5.28 25.86
N VAL A 95 -7.60 3.98 26.07
CA VAL A 95 -8.48 3.44 27.13
C VAL A 95 -7.74 2.47 28.06
N SER A 96 -7.34 1.30 27.56
CA SER A 96 -6.63 0.27 28.30
C SER A 96 -5.99 -0.75 27.36
N LYS A 97 -4.72 -1.09 27.62
CA LYS A 97 -4.00 -2.14 26.89
C LYS A 97 -4.73 -3.49 26.95
N ILE A 98 -5.30 -3.83 28.11
CA ILE A 98 -6.01 -5.10 28.32
C ILE A 98 -7.28 -5.13 27.46
N LEU A 99 -8.04 -4.03 27.42
CA LEU A 99 -9.26 -3.96 26.60
C LEU A 99 -8.94 -4.06 25.10
N GLY A 100 -7.86 -3.42 24.64
CA GLY A 100 -7.40 -3.54 23.25
C GLY A 100 -7.07 -4.99 22.89
N VAL A 101 -6.36 -5.71 23.77
CA VAL A 101 -6.04 -7.14 23.58
C VAL A 101 -7.29 -8.02 23.56
N ILE A 102 -8.22 -7.81 24.49
CA ILE A 102 -9.48 -8.59 24.54
C ILE A 102 -10.26 -8.37 23.24
N PHE A 103 -10.45 -7.11 22.83
CA PHE A 103 -11.20 -6.77 21.63
C PHE A 103 -10.55 -7.35 20.37
N TYR A 104 -9.23 -7.21 20.22
CA TYR A 104 -8.49 -7.81 19.11
C TYR A 104 -8.67 -9.34 19.07
N SER A 105 -8.55 -10.01 20.22
CA SER A 105 -8.62 -11.47 20.29
C SER A 105 -10.00 -11.99 19.92
N LEU A 106 -11.07 -11.34 20.42
CA LEU A 106 -12.44 -11.66 20.04
C LEU A 106 -12.70 -11.38 18.55
N GLY A 107 -12.19 -10.25 18.04
CA GLY A 107 -12.28 -9.91 16.62
C GLY A 107 -11.54 -10.92 15.73
N ALA A 108 -10.35 -11.36 16.13
CA ALA A 108 -9.58 -12.37 15.40
C ALA A 108 -10.30 -13.74 15.37
N VAL A 109 -10.94 -14.15 16.47
CA VAL A 109 -11.77 -15.35 16.52
C VAL A 109 -12.98 -15.21 15.59
N ALA A 110 -13.66 -14.05 15.59
CA ALA A 110 -14.77 -13.79 14.68
C ALA A 110 -14.32 -13.83 13.20
N ILE A 111 -13.20 -13.19 12.88
CA ILE A 111 -12.57 -13.23 11.55
C ILE A 111 -12.31 -14.67 11.11
N TYR A 112 -11.76 -15.50 12.00
CA TYR A 112 -11.46 -16.90 11.72
C TYR A 112 -12.73 -17.72 11.47
N ILE A 113 -13.71 -17.66 12.39
CA ILE A 113 -14.96 -18.44 12.31
C ILE A 113 -15.76 -18.06 11.06
N LEU A 114 -15.86 -16.76 10.76
CA LEU A 114 -16.60 -16.26 9.60
C LEU A 114 -15.80 -16.38 8.30
N ARG A 115 -14.58 -16.92 8.33
CA ARG A 115 -13.66 -17.03 7.19
C ARG A 115 -13.40 -15.68 6.50
N LEU A 116 -13.29 -14.62 7.30
CA LEU A 116 -13.03 -13.23 6.86
C LEU A 116 -11.54 -12.87 6.97
N ASN A 117 -10.63 -13.84 7.07
CA ASN A 117 -9.20 -13.55 7.10
C ASN A 117 -8.78 -12.92 5.75
N PRO A 118 -8.13 -11.75 5.71
CA PRO A 118 -7.66 -11.17 4.45
C PRO A 118 -6.64 -12.06 3.71
N LEU A 119 -5.95 -12.95 4.43
CA LEU A 119 -4.90 -13.81 3.91
C LEU A 119 -5.37 -15.26 3.76
N TYR A 120 -4.72 -16.00 2.85
CA TYR A 120 -4.82 -17.45 2.76
C TYR A 120 -3.69 -18.13 3.55
N ASP A 121 -3.73 -19.46 3.59
CA ASP A 121 -2.80 -20.26 4.40
C ASP A 121 -1.35 -20.21 3.90
N VAL A 122 -1.10 -19.73 2.68
CA VAL A 122 0.24 -19.50 2.13
C VAL A 122 1.11 -18.61 3.03
N ASP A 123 0.49 -17.63 3.70
CA ASP A 123 1.17 -16.69 4.59
C ASP A 123 1.44 -17.26 6.01
N ASN A 124 0.84 -18.41 6.37
CA ASN A 124 0.91 -18.95 7.74
C ASN A 124 2.33 -19.31 8.18
N LYS A 125 3.23 -19.68 7.24
CA LYS A 125 4.63 -19.99 7.57
C LYS A 125 5.36 -18.72 8.01
N VAL A 126 5.19 -17.63 7.26
CA VAL A 126 5.84 -16.35 7.55
C VAL A 126 5.29 -15.74 8.84
N LEU A 127 3.97 -15.78 9.04
CA LEU A 127 3.32 -15.30 10.26
C LEU A 127 3.80 -16.04 11.52
N ARG A 128 4.01 -17.35 11.42
CA ARG A 128 4.55 -18.17 12.52
C ARG A 128 6.02 -17.88 12.79
N ALA A 129 6.82 -17.64 11.76
CA ALA A 129 8.23 -17.27 11.93
C ALA A 129 8.41 -15.86 12.52
N HIS A 130 7.48 -14.94 12.25
CA HIS A 130 7.54 -13.54 12.65
C HIS A 130 6.50 -13.19 13.73
N GLN A 131 6.34 -14.06 14.73
CA GLN A 131 5.45 -13.78 15.85
C GLN A 131 5.90 -12.52 16.59
N LYS A 132 5.02 -11.52 16.61
CA LYS A 132 5.21 -10.28 17.38
C LYS A 132 4.38 -10.35 18.65
N PRO A 133 4.82 -9.72 19.75
CA PRO A 133 3.98 -9.54 20.92
C PRO A 133 2.66 -8.87 20.54
N LEU A 134 1.54 -9.37 21.05
CA LEU A 134 0.21 -8.95 20.64
C LEU A 134 -0.02 -7.43 20.76
N ASN A 135 0.45 -6.83 21.86
CA ASN A 135 0.38 -5.38 22.06
C ASN A 135 1.11 -4.60 20.94
N ARG A 136 2.22 -5.14 20.43
CA ARG A 136 2.95 -4.54 19.31
C ARG A 136 2.16 -4.68 18.01
N THR A 137 1.55 -5.84 17.75
CA THR A 137 0.67 -6.05 16.60
C THR A 137 -0.49 -5.06 16.59
N ILE A 138 -1.17 -4.88 17.73
CA ILE A 138 -2.26 -3.92 17.88
C ILE A 138 -1.75 -2.48 17.74
N TYR A 139 -0.58 -2.15 18.29
CA TYR A 139 0.00 -0.81 18.12
C TYR A 139 0.30 -0.48 16.66
N MET A 140 0.79 -1.47 15.89
CA MET A 140 1.06 -1.32 14.46
C MET A 140 -0.21 -1.12 13.62
N ALA A 141 -1.40 -1.33 14.18
CA ALA A 141 -2.67 -1.03 13.53
C ALA A 141 -3.07 0.47 13.53
N TYR A 142 -2.20 1.37 14.03
CA TYR A 142 -2.46 2.81 14.03
C TYR A 142 -2.93 3.38 12.68
N PRO A 143 -2.44 2.95 11.49
CA PRO A 143 -2.89 3.55 10.23
C PRO A 143 -4.39 3.35 9.98
N TYR A 144 -4.94 2.20 10.39
CA TYR A 144 -6.36 1.90 10.26
C TYR A 144 -7.21 2.83 11.11
N TRP A 145 -6.77 3.14 12.34
CA TRP A 145 -7.45 4.10 13.20
C TRP A 145 -7.47 5.50 12.59
N PHE A 146 -6.33 5.98 12.09
CA PHE A 146 -6.27 7.30 11.47
C PHE A 146 -7.07 7.37 10.17
N LEU A 147 -7.09 6.30 9.36
CA LEU A 147 -7.98 6.21 8.20
C LEU A 147 -9.45 6.33 8.61
N VAL A 148 -9.91 5.52 9.56
CA VAL A 148 -11.30 5.55 10.03
C VAL A 148 -11.65 6.93 10.60
N LYS A 149 -10.77 7.50 11.43
CA LYS A 149 -10.94 8.85 12.00
C LYS A 149 -11.04 9.91 10.89
N SER A 150 -10.21 9.83 9.86
CA SER A 150 -10.23 10.78 8.75
C SER A 150 -11.51 10.70 7.90
N VAL A 151 -12.02 9.48 7.68
CA VAL A 151 -13.30 9.26 7.00
C VAL A 151 -14.46 9.83 7.82
N LEU A 152 -14.53 9.51 9.12
CA LEU A 152 -15.59 10.00 10.01
C LEU A 152 -15.59 11.53 10.15
N ASN A 153 -14.41 12.14 10.16
CA ASN A 153 -14.27 13.60 10.25
C ASN A 153 -14.40 14.31 8.89
N GLY A 154 -14.60 13.57 7.79
CA GLY A 154 -14.69 14.15 6.44
C GLY A 154 -13.42 14.88 5.98
N THR A 155 -12.25 14.52 6.51
CA THR A 155 -10.99 15.26 6.24
C THR A 155 -10.42 14.94 4.85
N LEU A 156 -9.77 15.95 4.24
CA LEU A 156 -9.10 15.88 2.93
C LEU A 156 -8.08 14.76 2.80
N TRP A 157 -7.45 14.31 3.90
CA TRP A 157 -6.40 13.29 3.85
C TRP A 157 -6.85 12.01 3.15
N ALA A 158 -8.10 11.56 3.37
CA ALA A 158 -8.63 10.39 2.67
C ALA A 158 -8.85 10.63 1.16
N TYR A 159 -9.07 11.88 0.76
CA TYR A 159 -9.30 12.29 -0.63
C TYR A 159 -8.01 12.63 -1.39
N GLU A 160 -6.90 12.87 -0.69
CA GLU A 160 -5.57 13.09 -1.28
C GLU A 160 -4.82 11.78 -1.54
N MET A 161 -5.27 10.66 -0.96
CA MET A 161 -4.69 9.33 -1.18
C MET A 161 -4.97 8.84 -2.61
N SER A 162 -4.02 9.07 -3.51
CA SER A 162 -4.11 8.62 -4.89
C SER A 162 -2.73 8.36 -5.49
N LEU A 163 -2.67 7.71 -6.65
CA LEU A 163 -1.45 7.53 -7.43
C LEU A 163 -0.80 8.87 -7.82
N HIS A 164 0.43 8.79 -8.32
CA HIS A 164 1.12 9.96 -8.87
C HIS A 164 0.32 10.55 -10.03
N LYS A 165 0.24 11.87 -10.10
CA LYS A 165 -0.49 12.58 -11.17
C LYS A 165 0.10 12.39 -12.57
N ASP A 166 1.38 12.04 -12.68
CA ASP A 166 2.10 11.90 -13.95
C ASP A 166 3.00 10.66 -13.92
N LEU A 167 2.46 9.55 -14.41
CA LEU A 167 3.15 8.26 -14.47
C LEU A 167 4.25 8.22 -15.53
N LYS A 168 4.23 9.13 -16.50
CA LYS A 168 5.30 9.25 -17.50
C LYS A 168 6.52 9.93 -16.91
N LYS A 169 6.31 10.98 -16.11
CA LYS A 169 7.38 11.69 -15.42
C LYS A 169 7.96 10.88 -14.26
N THR A 170 7.11 10.17 -13.52
CA THR A 170 7.53 9.30 -12.42
C THR A 170 6.91 7.92 -12.59
N PRO A 171 7.54 7.05 -13.38
CA PRO A 171 7.11 5.68 -13.56
C PRO A 171 7.00 4.92 -12.25
N LEU A 172 5.99 4.05 -12.18
CA LEU A 172 5.69 3.24 -11.01
C LEU A 172 5.79 1.75 -11.33
N LEU A 173 6.60 1.02 -10.56
CA LEU A 173 6.54 -0.43 -10.46
C LEU A 173 5.64 -0.82 -9.28
N TYR A 174 4.58 -1.57 -9.54
CA TYR A 174 3.75 -2.17 -8.50
C TYR A 174 3.96 -3.69 -8.46
N ILE A 175 4.36 -4.22 -7.31
CA ILE A 175 4.52 -5.67 -7.09
C ILE A 175 3.56 -6.11 -5.99
N TYR A 176 2.84 -7.21 -6.20
CA TYR A 176 1.95 -7.79 -5.19
C TYR A 176 1.79 -9.30 -5.32
N GLY A 177 1.42 -9.96 -4.22
CA GLY A 177 1.02 -11.38 -4.23
C GLY A 177 -0.44 -11.56 -4.66
N GLY A 178 -0.68 -12.50 -5.57
CA GLY A 178 -2.00 -12.82 -6.12
C GLY A 178 -2.85 -13.69 -5.19
N ASN A 179 -2.22 -14.51 -4.34
CA ASN A 179 -2.88 -15.52 -3.53
C ASN A 179 -3.32 -14.96 -2.16
N LYS A 180 -4.28 -14.02 -2.18
CA LYS A 180 -4.90 -13.43 -0.98
C LYS A 180 -6.41 -13.23 -1.15
N ARG A 181 -7.16 -13.18 -0.05
CA ARG A 181 -8.63 -13.00 -0.11
C ARG A 181 -9.02 -11.60 -0.52
N THR A 182 -8.22 -10.63 -0.06
CA THR A 182 -8.42 -9.21 -0.37
C THR A 182 -7.11 -8.60 -0.84
N HIS A 183 -7.21 -7.70 -1.81
CA HIS A 183 -6.09 -6.91 -2.28
C HIS A 183 -6.25 -5.48 -1.81
N PHE A 184 -5.17 -4.88 -1.34
CA PHE A 184 -5.13 -3.48 -0.93
C PHE A 184 -4.79 -2.56 -2.11
N HIS A 185 -5.41 -2.83 -3.27
CA HIS A 185 -5.36 -2.01 -4.47
C HIS A 185 -6.75 -1.82 -5.06
N GLU A 186 -6.95 -0.73 -5.80
CA GLU A 186 -8.10 -0.63 -6.72
C GLU A 186 -7.77 -1.31 -8.04
N ASN A 187 -8.73 -2.06 -8.59
CA ASN A 187 -8.53 -2.80 -9.85
C ASN A 187 -8.32 -1.83 -11.02
N GLU A 188 -8.95 -0.65 -10.95
CA GLU A 188 -8.78 0.46 -11.86
C GLU A 188 -7.33 0.96 -11.90
N SER A 189 -6.65 1.00 -10.75
CA SER A 189 -5.24 1.40 -10.66
C SER A 189 -4.32 0.36 -11.29
N VAL A 190 -4.62 -0.93 -11.09
CA VAL A 190 -3.87 -2.01 -11.73
C VAL A 190 -4.04 -1.95 -13.25
N ALA A 191 -5.29 -1.88 -13.72
CA ALA A 191 -5.61 -1.79 -15.14
C ALA A 191 -5.01 -0.54 -15.80
N LEU A 192 -4.93 0.58 -15.06
CA LEU A 192 -4.25 1.79 -15.51
C LEU A 192 -2.77 1.53 -15.78
N LEU A 193 -2.03 0.97 -14.81
CA LEU A 193 -0.60 0.68 -14.97
C LEU A 193 -0.33 -0.36 -16.06
N GLU A 194 -1.15 -1.41 -16.16
CA GLU A 194 -1.03 -2.42 -17.23
C GLU A 194 -1.25 -1.80 -18.62
N ARG A 195 -2.18 -0.85 -18.74
CA ARG A 195 -2.41 -0.11 -19.98
C ARG A 195 -1.24 0.81 -20.30
N GLU A 196 -0.70 1.50 -19.30
CA GLU A 196 0.45 2.38 -19.47
C GLU A 196 1.66 1.62 -20.06
N GLU A 197 1.96 0.43 -19.54
CA GLU A 197 3.02 -0.44 -20.06
C GLU A 197 2.70 -0.93 -21.48
N ARG A 198 1.51 -1.51 -21.67
CA ARG A 198 1.11 -2.14 -22.93
C ARG A 198 1.08 -1.16 -24.10
N GLU A 199 0.70 0.09 -23.85
CA GLU A 199 0.61 1.15 -24.86
C GLU A 199 1.87 2.02 -24.94
N GLY A 200 2.90 1.74 -24.13
CA GLY A 200 4.15 2.52 -24.11
C GLY A 200 3.94 3.99 -23.71
N ARG A 201 2.95 4.28 -22.85
CA ARG A 201 2.66 5.64 -22.38
C ARG A 201 3.59 6.07 -21.25
N SER A 202 4.03 5.12 -20.44
CA SER A 202 5.09 5.27 -19.45
C SER A 202 5.81 3.94 -19.23
N ASP A 203 6.96 3.99 -18.56
CA ASP A 203 7.71 2.79 -18.19
C ASP A 203 7.11 2.07 -16.97
N SER A 204 5.95 2.51 -16.47
CA SER A 204 5.26 1.93 -15.32
C SER A 204 4.90 0.46 -15.57
N LYS A 205 4.91 -0.37 -14.52
CA LYS A 205 4.69 -1.81 -14.63
C LYS A 205 3.91 -2.37 -13.45
N VAL A 206 3.23 -3.50 -13.70
CA VAL A 206 2.60 -4.31 -12.65
C VAL A 206 3.16 -5.73 -12.70
N ILE A 207 3.52 -6.26 -11.53
CA ILE A 207 3.94 -7.65 -11.39
C ILE A 207 3.08 -8.29 -10.30
N CYS A 208 2.31 -9.30 -10.71
CA CYS A 208 1.59 -10.18 -9.81
C CYS A 208 2.40 -11.47 -9.63
N LEU A 209 2.74 -11.80 -8.38
CA LEU A 209 3.26 -13.12 -8.03
C LEU A 209 2.07 -14.00 -7.67
N GLU A 210 1.51 -14.70 -8.67
CA GLU A 210 0.18 -15.32 -8.60
C GLU A 210 0.03 -16.31 -7.44
N ASP A 211 1.07 -17.10 -7.16
CA ASP A 211 1.05 -18.13 -6.11
C ASP A 211 1.40 -17.59 -4.72
N ASP A 212 1.94 -16.37 -4.62
CA ASP A 212 2.41 -15.76 -3.39
C ASP A 212 1.32 -14.92 -2.69
N GLY A 213 1.42 -14.84 -1.35
CA GLY A 213 0.51 -14.09 -0.50
C GLY A 213 0.97 -12.66 -0.18
N HIS A 214 0.53 -12.11 0.95
CA HIS A 214 0.90 -10.76 1.38
C HIS A 214 2.40 -10.61 1.67
N PHE A 215 3.06 -11.69 2.11
CA PHE A 215 4.50 -11.67 2.42
C PHE A 215 5.38 -12.14 1.25
N PHE A 216 4.95 -11.92 0.01
CA PHE A 216 5.67 -12.33 -1.20
C PHE A 216 7.13 -11.85 -1.25
N TYR A 217 7.43 -10.67 -0.70
CA TYR A 217 8.79 -10.12 -0.62
C TYR A 217 9.71 -10.89 0.35
N VAL A 218 9.14 -11.73 1.22
CA VAL A 218 9.89 -12.64 2.10
C VAL A 218 10.01 -14.04 1.50
N THR A 219 8.95 -14.51 0.82
CA THR A 219 8.92 -15.85 0.24
C THR A 219 9.61 -15.93 -1.11
N ASN A 220 9.71 -14.80 -1.82
CA ASN A 220 10.20 -14.70 -3.20
C ASN A 220 11.09 -13.45 -3.38
N GLU A 221 12.10 -13.33 -2.51
CA GLU A 221 13.01 -12.18 -2.43
C GLU A 221 13.75 -11.95 -3.76
N ASP A 222 14.30 -13.01 -4.36
CA ASP A 222 15.06 -12.92 -5.62
C ASP A 222 14.20 -12.35 -6.76
N ALA A 223 12.96 -12.82 -6.92
CA ALA A 223 12.07 -12.29 -7.94
C ALA A 223 11.73 -10.81 -7.71
N CYS A 224 11.56 -10.40 -6.45
CA CYS A 224 11.33 -9.00 -6.09
C CYS A 224 12.57 -8.14 -6.40
N LEU A 225 13.76 -8.61 -6.05
CA LEU A 225 15.02 -7.92 -6.31
C LEU A 225 15.29 -7.79 -7.80
N ASP A 226 15.08 -8.86 -8.57
CA ASP A 226 15.25 -8.86 -10.02
C ASP A 226 14.26 -7.91 -10.71
N ALA A 227 13.00 -7.92 -10.28
CA ALA A 227 11.99 -6.99 -10.77
C ALA A 227 12.39 -5.53 -10.53
N VAL A 228 12.81 -5.21 -9.30
CA VAL A 228 13.28 -3.87 -8.94
C VAL A 228 14.53 -3.51 -9.76
N ALA A 229 15.54 -4.37 -9.80
CA ALA A 229 16.78 -4.12 -10.53
C ALA A 229 16.55 -3.92 -12.03
N SER A 230 15.66 -4.72 -12.64
CA SER A 230 15.28 -4.58 -14.04
C SER A 230 14.56 -3.26 -14.28
N PHE A 231 13.61 -2.90 -13.43
CA PHE A 231 12.89 -1.64 -13.54
C PHE A 231 13.81 -0.44 -13.36
N MET A 232 14.81 -0.54 -12.48
CA MET A 232 15.78 0.54 -12.26
C MET A 232 16.72 0.79 -13.45
N LYS A 233 17.00 -0.22 -14.28
CA LYS A 233 17.90 -0.12 -15.45
C LYS A 233 17.26 0.52 -16.68
N ASN A 234 15.94 0.40 -16.84
CA ASN A 234 15.18 0.92 -17.99
C ASN A 234 14.90 2.41 -17.85
#